data_AF-A0A098LHF6-F1
#
_entry.id   AF-A0A098LHF6-F1
#
_cell.length_a   1.000
_cell.length_b   1.000
_cell.length_c   1.000
_cell.angle_alpha   90.00
_cell.angle_beta   90.00
_cell.angle_gamma   90.00
#
_symmetry.space_group_name_H-M   'P 1'
#
loop_
_entity.id
_entity.type
_entity.pdbx_description
1 polymer ?
#
loop_
_entity_poly.entity_id
_entity_poly.type
_entity_poly.pdbx_seq_one_letter_code
_entity_poly.pdbx_strand_id
1 'polypeptide(L)'
;MRIIKLTFLFLLYCLSAFSQKKSLIGDWYFINRNGIIQTSITKDSIISRQLFFDLYPKDLPADKYKYEKIAYKKKRVYVISKSKKGNELVHASTLLNFVPGKSFHMAWNGNDTAMKGNKSLIRTLEKDTALKFGYAFFSKSEIERIQKLKEVETMSKHEFAEYCRIFVNLHNRTISEFDKYDHGYAGITYIFQITAQSLLLAGYNPIESEGKLEKIYIKYASDPELKEILNSLRMQ
;
A
#
# COMPACT_ATOMS: atom_id res chain seq x y z
N MET A 1 -44.78 -0.52 -10.75
CA MET A 1 -43.64 -1.42 -10.43
C MET A 1 -42.24 -0.89 -10.80
N ARG A 2 -42.07 0.03 -11.77
CA ARG A 2 -40.76 0.60 -12.15
C ARG A 2 -40.16 1.58 -11.11
N ILE A 3 -40.99 2.40 -10.48
CA ILE A 3 -40.56 3.41 -9.50
C ILE A 3 -39.94 2.77 -8.25
N ILE A 4 -40.59 1.72 -7.70
CA ILE A 4 -40.09 0.99 -6.52
C ILE A 4 -38.70 0.36 -6.77
N LYS A 5 -38.46 -0.18 -7.97
CA LYS A 5 -37.15 -0.73 -8.35
C LYS A 5 -36.06 0.34 -8.45
N LEU A 6 -36.38 1.53 -8.98
CA LEU A 6 -35.46 2.66 -9.04
C LEU A 6 -35.13 3.22 -7.64
N THR A 7 -36.13 3.36 -6.76
CA THR A 7 -35.91 3.81 -5.39
C THR A 7 -35.06 2.82 -4.60
N PHE A 8 -35.27 1.52 -4.77
CA PHE A 8 -34.47 0.48 -4.11
C PHE A 8 -33.02 0.43 -4.60
N LEU A 9 -32.80 0.55 -5.92
CA LEU A 9 -31.47 0.70 -6.51
C LEU A 9 -30.76 1.97 -6.02
N PHE A 10 -31.49 3.07 -5.91
CA PHE A 10 -30.96 4.31 -5.35
C PHE A 10 -30.61 4.17 -3.86
N LEU A 11 -31.45 3.49 -3.07
CA LEU A 11 -31.18 3.22 -1.65
C LEU A 11 -29.93 2.34 -1.47
N LEU A 12 -29.79 1.27 -2.26
CA LEU A 12 -28.60 0.42 -2.27
C LEU A 12 -27.34 1.19 -2.69
N TYR A 13 -27.46 2.10 -3.65
CA TYR A 13 -26.37 2.97 -4.07
C TYR A 13 -25.98 3.97 -2.97
N CYS A 14 -26.95 4.57 -2.28
CA CYS A 14 -26.70 5.45 -1.14
C CYS A 14 -26.06 4.71 0.05
N LEU A 15 -26.53 3.49 0.35
CA LEU A 15 -25.99 2.66 1.44
C LEU A 15 -24.56 2.21 1.16
N SER A 16 -24.24 1.83 -0.09
CA SER A 16 -22.88 1.46 -0.48
C SER A 16 -21.91 2.66 -0.43
N ALA A 17 -22.34 3.85 -0.83
CA ALA A 17 -21.53 5.07 -0.73
C ALA A 17 -21.25 5.49 0.74
N PHE A 18 -22.23 5.36 1.64
CA PHE A 18 -22.05 5.63 3.07
C PHE A 18 -21.18 4.57 3.76
N SER A 19 -21.34 3.29 3.39
CA SER A 19 -20.50 2.19 3.89
C SER A 19 -19.04 2.40 3.52
N GLN A 20 -18.76 2.81 2.27
CA GLN A 20 -17.40 3.09 1.81
C GLN A 20 -16.71 4.21 2.61
N LYS A 21 -17.44 5.27 3.01
CA LYS A 21 -16.89 6.35 3.84
C LYS A 21 -16.57 5.93 5.26
N LYS A 22 -17.41 5.11 5.89
CA LYS A 22 -17.10 4.53 7.21
C LYS A 22 -15.95 3.54 7.14
N SER A 23 -15.83 2.81 6.04
CA SER A 23 -14.87 1.70 5.92
C SER A 23 -13.40 2.10 5.82
N LEU A 24 -13.07 3.38 5.63
CA LEU A 24 -11.67 3.88 5.65
C LEU A 24 -11.28 4.47 7.02
N ILE A 25 -12.25 4.92 7.83
CA ILE A 25 -11.98 5.45 9.16
C ILE A 25 -11.61 4.28 10.08
N GLY A 26 -10.52 4.41 10.82
CA GLY A 26 -10.04 3.38 11.73
C GLY A 26 -8.52 3.26 11.74
N ASP A 27 -8.06 2.20 12.40
CA ASP A 27 -6.64 1.86 12.48
C ASP A 27 -6.24 0.93 11.32
N TRP A 28 -5.17 1.32 10.65
CA TRP A 28 -4.59 0.59 9.55
C TRP A 28 -3.11 0.34 9.80
N TYR A 29 -2.61 -0.79 9.33
CA TYR A 29 -1.28 -1.27 9.62
C TYR A 29 -0.58 -1.55 8.30
N PHE A 30 0.63 -1.02 8.12
CA PHE A 30 1.49 -1.47 7.03
C PHE A 30 2.81 -1.95 7.59
N ILE A 31 3.37 -2.94 6.89
CA ILE A 31 4.62 -3.57 7.25
C ILE A 31 5.73 -2.66 6.74
N ASN A 32 6.66 -2.31 7.63
CA ASN A 32 7.84 -1.52 7.33
C ASN A 32 9.09 -2.31 7.71
N ARG A 33 10.24 -1.91 7.19
CA ARG A 33 11.52 -2.58 7.48
C ARG A 33 11.77 -2.71 8.98
N ASN A 34 11.50 -1.63 9.72
CA ASN A 34 11.83 -1.54 11.14
C ASN A 34 10.63 -1.83 12.05
N GLY A 35 9.61 -2.58 11.62
CA GLY A 35 8.43 -2.86 12.42
C GLY A 35 7.12 -2.68 11.66
N ILE A 36 6.06 -2.34 12.38
CA ILE A 36 4.75 -2.06 11.79
C ILE A 36 4.46 -0.58 11.98
N ILE A 37 3.89 0.08 10.99
CA ILE A 37 3.38 1.44 11.17
C ILE A 37 1.86 1.36 11.27
N GLN A 38 1.35 1.75 12.43
CA GLN A 38 -0.08 1.98 12.61
C GLN A 38 -0.41 3.40 12.16
N THR A 39 -1.44 3.52 11.34
CA THR A 39 -1.98 4.76 10.84
C THR A 39 -3.47 4.82 11.18
N SER A 40 -3.82 5.68 12.12
CA SER A 40 -5.20 5.95 12.52
C SER A 40 -5.76 7.05 11.64
N ILE A 41 -6.73 6.71 10.79
CA ILE A 41 -7.46 7.65 9.95
C ILE A 41 -8.76 8.02 10.67
N THR A 42 -8.86 9.27 11.10
CA THR A 42 -10.06 9.83 11.75
C THR A 42 -10.83 10.71 10.76
N LYS A 43 -11.81 11.51 11.23
CA LYS A 43 -12.60 12.40 10.36
C LYS A 43 -11.83 13.62 9.84
N ASP A 44 -10.75 14.02 10.49
CA ASP A 44 -10.03 15.27 10.23
C ASP A 44 -8.50 15.13 10.27
N SER A 45 -8.01 13.97 10.71
CA SER A 45 -6.58 13.75 10.89
C SER A 45 -6.17 12.32 10.59
N ILE A 46 -4.91 12.19 10.21
CA ILE A 46 -4.17 10.95 10.08
C ILE A 46 -3.07 11.01 11.12
N ILE A 47 -3.02 10.01 11.99
CA ILE A 47 -2.01 9.87 13.04
C ILE A 47 -1.25 8.59 12.77
N SER A 48 0.06 8.67 12.61
CA SER A 48 0.92 7.51 12.37
C SER A 48 1.87 7.30 13.55
N ARG A 49 2.04 6.05 13.97
CA ARG A 49 3.02 5.67 15.00
C ARG A 49 3.71 4.38 14.62
N GLN A 50 4.96 4.24 15.04
CA GLN A 50 5.72 3.02 14.84
C GLN A 50 5.44 2.03 15.97
N LEU A 51 5.26 0.77 15.59
CA LEU A 51 5.07 -0.38 16.45
C LEU A 51 6.22 -1.38 16.22
N PHE A 52 6.48 -2.21 17.22
CA PHE A 52 7.21 -3.46 17.06
C PHE A 52 6.38 -4.47 16.24
N PHE A 53 7.01 -5.59 15.86
CA PHE A 53 6.37 -6.61 15.03
C PHE A 53 5.23 -7.36 15.73
N ASP A 54 5.21 -7.34 17.06
CA ASP A 54 4.16 -7.84 17.95
C ASP A 54 3.04 -6.81 18.22
N LEU A 55 3.03 -5.70 17.46
CA LEU A 55 2.07 -4.59 17.54
C LEU A 55 2.16 -3.72 18.82
N TYR A 56 3.17 -3.90 19.67
CA TYR A 56 3.39 -2.98 20.78
C TYR A 56 3.95 -1.63 20.28
N PRO A 57 3.50 -0.49 20.83
CA PRO A 57 4.03 0.82 20.46
C PRO A 57 5.52 0.94 20.76
N LYS A 58 6.27 1.58 19.86
CA LYS A 58 7.62 2.07 20.17
C LYS A 58 7.52 3.41 20.89
N ASP A 59 8.50 3.71 21.74
CA ASP A 59 8.66 5.01 22.40
C ASP A 59 9.16 6.09 21.44
N LEU A 60 8.44 6.29 20.33
CA LEU A 60 8.69 7.31 19.33
C LEU A 60 7.45 8.21 19.22
N PRO A 61 7.63 9.53 19.01
CA PRO A 61 6.51 10.44 18.86
C PRO A 61 5.66 10.06 17.65
N ALA A 62 4.34 10.17 17.80
CA ALA A 62 3.41 9.94 16.71
C ALA A 62 3.40 11.15 15.76
N ASP A 63 3.44 10.89 14.46
CA ASP A 63 3.29 11.90 13.43
C ASP A 63 1.82 12.22 13.21
N LYS A 64 1.46 13.50 13.28
CA LYS A 64 0.08 13.96 13.04
C LYS A 64 -0.01 14.85 11.81
N TYR A 65 -0.87 14.42 10.89
CA TYR A 65 -1.21 15.13 9.66
C TYR A 65 -2.69 15.48 9.66
N LYS A 66 -3.02 16.75 9.44
CA LYS A 66 -4.40 17.16 9.17
C LYS A 66 -4.69 16.97 7.69
N TYR A 67 -5.89 16.54 7.36
CA TYR A 67 -6.36 16.48 5.98
C TYR A 67 -7.68 17.24 5.85
N GLU A 68 -8.02 17.67 4.64
CA GLU A 68 -9.25 18.44 4.40
C GLU A 68 -10.46 17.54 4.25
N LYS A 69 -10.36 16.57 3.34
CA LYS A 69 -11.46 15.67 2.99
C LYS A 69 -10.98 14.40 2.32
N ILE A 70 -11.83 13.39 2.38
CA ILE A 70 -11.76 12.19 1.54
C ILE A 70 -12.71 12.38 0.35
N ALA A 71 -12.22 12.19 -0.87
CA ALA A 71 -13.00 12.31 -2.09
C ALA A 71 -13.08 10.96 -2.83
N TYR A 72 -14.25 10.65 -3.39
CA TYR A 72 -14.51 9.42 -4.15
C TYR A 72 -14.76 9.80 -5.61
N LYS A 73 -13.92 9.33 -6.54
CA LYS A 73 -14.03 9.63 -7.97
C LYS A 73 -13.59 8.43 -8.81
N LYS A 74 -14.38 8.05 -9.83
CA LYS A 74 -14.06 6.97 -10.79
C LYS A 74 -13.52 5.68 -10.13
N LYS A 75 -14.16 5.22 -9.05
CA LYS A 75 -13.76 4.05 -8.24
C LYS A 75 -12.43 4.19 -7.47
N ARG A 76 -11.82 5.37 -7.46
CA ARG A 76 -10.65 5.71 -6.64
C ARG A 76 -11.06 6.53 -5.44
N VAL A 77 -10.34 6.35 -4.34
CA VAL A 77 -10.49 7.16 -3.12
C VAL A 77 -9.26 8.04 -3.00
N TYR A 78 -9.45 9.30 -2.66
CA TYR A 78 -8.38 10.27 -2.52
C TYR A 78 -8.44 10.90 -1.14
N VAL A 79 -7.29 10.95 -0.48
CA VAL A 79 -7.11 11.71 0.76
C VAL A 79 -6.49 13.05 0.39
N ILE A 80 -7.26 14.14 0.50
CA ILE A 80 -6.82 15.49 0.13
C ILE A 80 -6.32 16.22 1.38
N SER A 81 -5.08 16.69 1.34
CA SER A 81 -4.43 17.44 2.42
C SER A 81 -3.91 18.80 1.95
N LYS A 82 -3.85 19.76 2.86
CA LYS A 82 -3.20 21.06 2.64
C LYS A 82 -1.75 21.01 3.10
N SER A 83 -0.85 21.59 2.32
CA SER A 83 0.52 21.79 2.72
C SER A 83 0.60 22.70 3.96
N LYS A 84 1.46 22.34 4.92
CA LYS A 84 1.71 23.15 6.12
C LYS A 84 2.43 24.48 5.78
N LYS A 85 3.07 24.60 4.60
CA LYS A 85 3.95 25.72 4.24
C LYS A 85 3.24 26.94 3.60
N GLY A 86 2.01 27.30 4.01
CA GLY A 86 1.37 28.58 3.62
C GLY A 86 1.02 28.78 2.13
N ASN A 87 1.43 27.91 1.21
CA ASN A 87 1.39 28.15 -0.24
C ASN A 87 0.07 27.73 -0.95
N GLU A 88 -1.03 27.55 -0.21
CA GLU A 88 -2.32 27.02 -0.73
C GLU A 88 -2.23 25.68 -1.51
N LEU A 89 -1.09 25.00 -1.41
CA LEU A 89 -0.88 23.73 -2.10
C LEU A 89 -1.75 22.65 -1.45
N VAL A 90 -2.52 21.98 -2.29
CA VAL A 90 -3.26 20.78 -1.93
C VAL A 90 -2.59 19.57 -2.58
N HIS A 91 -2.58 18.45 -1.87
CA HIS A 91 -2.04 17.17 -2.33
C HIS A 91 -3.11 16.09 -2.22
N ALA A 92 -3.02 15.04 -3.03
CA ALA A 92 -3.89 13.88 -2.93
C ALA A 92 -3.11 12.57 -2.93
N SER A 93 -3.22 11.82 -1.84
CA SER A 93 -2.82 10.41 -1.82
C SER A 93 -3.93 9.57 -2.44
N THR A 94 -3.61 8.77 -3.45
CA THR A 94 -4.57 7.87 -4.10
C THR A 94 -4.63 6.55 -3.34
N LEU A 95 -5.83 6.08 -3.00
CA LEU A 95 -6.03 4.72 -2.53
C LEU A 95 -6.46 3.82 -3.69
N LEU A 96 -5.80 2.67 -3.77
CA LEU A 96 -5.98 1.65 -4.79
C LEU A 96 -6.43 0.35 -4.12
N ASN A 97 -7.02 -0.56 -4.92
CA ASN A 97 -7.36 -1.92 -4.50
C ASN A 97 -8.11 -1.99 -3.15
N PHE A 98 -9.00 -1.04 -2.91
CA PHE A 98 -9.69 -0.90 -1.63
C PHE A 98 -10.65 -2.08 -1.40
N VAL A 99 -10.34 -2.90 -0.40
CA VAL A 99 -11.19 -3.98 0.10
C VAL A 99 -11.75 -3.55 1.46
N PRO A 100 -13.04 -3.18 1.54
CA PRO A 100 -13.63 -2.62 2.75
C PRO A 100 -13.36 -3.47 4.00
N GLY A 101 -12.85 -2.83 5.06
CA GLY A 101 -12.54 -3.48 6.34
C GLY A 101 -11.38 -4.46 6.32
N LYS A 102 -10.68 -4.64 5.19
CA LYS A 102 -9.56 -5.59 5.08
C LYS A 102 -8.25 -4.91 4.72
N SER A 103 -8.18 -4.28 3.56
CA SER A 103 -6.92 -3.75 3.04
C SER A 103 -7.10 -2.69 1.96
N PHE A 104 -6.05 -1.93 1.70
CA PHE A 104 -5.93 -1.04 0.55
C PHE A 104 -4.46 -0.72 0.27
N HIS A 105 -4.16 -0.15 -0.90
CA HIS A 105 -2.83 0.40 -1.19
C HIS A 105 -2.89 1.92 -1.22
N MET A 106 -1.97 2.61 -0.55
CA MET A 106 -1.80 4.06 -0.68
C MET A 106 -0.66 4.35 -1.64
N ALA A 107 -0.99 4.92 -2.79
CA ALA A 107 -0.03 5.24 -3.84
C ALA A 107 0.98 6.31 -3.43
N TRP A 108 2.18 6.21 -3.98
CA TRP A 108 3.23 7.23 -3.87
C TRP A 108 3.06 8.28 -4.96
N ASN A 109 2.12 9.21 -4.74
CA ASN A 109 1.81 10.25 -5.73
C ASN A 109 1.61 11.64 -5.09
N GLY A 110 2.13 11.83 -3.87
CA GLY A 110 1.94 13.06 -3.09
C GLY A 110 2.58 14.28 -3.76
N ASN A 111 3.74 14.12 -4.41
CA ASN A 111 4.45 15.21 -5.08
C ASN A 111 3.78 15.58 -6.42
N ASP A 112 3.38 14.58 -7.21
CA ASP A 112 2.67 14.75 -8.49
C ASP A 112 1.30 15.42 -8.35
N THR A 113 0.76 15.45 -7.14
CA THR A 113 -0.56 16.03 -6.85
C THR A 113 -0.48 17.38 -6.15
N ALA A 114 0.71 17.96 -5.97
CA ALA A 114 0.89 19.27 -5.40
C ALA A 114 0.34 20.36 -6.34
N MET A 115 -0.84 20.91 -6.04
CA MET A 115 -1.49 21.89 -6.91
C MET A 115 -2.00 23.10 -6.15
N LYS A 116 -2.05 24.26 -6.82
CA LYS A 116 -2.73 25.46 -6.32
C LYS A 116 -4.24 25.22 -6.35
N GLY A 117 -4.82 24.90 -5.18
CA GLY A 117 -6.25 24.77 -4.97
C GLY A 117 -6.91 23.47 -5.47
N ASN A 118 -8.06 23.18 -4.86
CA ASN A 118 -8.80 21.91 -5.03
C ASN A 118 -9.34 21.64 -6.44
N LYS A 119 -9.66 22.69 -7.22
CA LYS A 119 -10.23 22.52 -8.57
C LYS A 119 -9.22 21.93 -9.57
N SER A 120 -7.99 22.45 -9.55
CA SER A 120 -6.90 21.97 -10.41
C SER A 120 -6.54 20.53 -10.07
N LEU A 121 -6.44 20.22 -8.77
CA LEU A 121 -6.21 18.87 -8.27
C LEU A 121 -7.24 17.88 -8.81
N ILE A 122 -8.54 18.17 -8.64
CA ILE A 122 -9.62 17.27 -9.10
C ILE A 122 -9.55 17.00 -10.61
N ARG A 123 -9.29 18.02 -11.43
CA ARG A 123 -9.16 17.85 -12.89
C ARG A 123 -8.01 16.93 -13.27
N THR A 124 -6.88 17.02 -12.56
CA THR A 124 -5.73 16.14 -12.76
C THR A 124 -6.04 14.71 -12.36
N LEU A 125 -6.66 14.53 -11.18
CA LEU A 125 -7.06 13.20 -10.69
C LEU A 125 -8.07 12.51 -11.61
N GLU A 126 -8.92 13.27 -12.32
CA GLU A 126 -9.87 12.73 -13.28
C GLU A 126 -9.23 12.21 -14.58
N LYS A 127 -8.01 12.67 -14.91
CA LYS A 127 -7.25 12.25 -16.11
C LYS A 127 -6.17 11.22 -15.81
N ASP A 128 -5.95 10.92 -14.53
CA ASP A 128 -4.91 10.02 -14.07
C ASP A 128 -5.24 8.55 -14.37
N THR A 129 -4.57 8.01 -15.39
CA THR A 129 -4.64 6.61 -15.83
C THR A 129 -3.43 5.78 -15.41
N ALA A 130 -2.48 6.38 -14.68
CA ALA A 130 -1.24 5.70 -14.33
C ALA A 130 -1.52 4.47 -13.47
N LEU A 131 -0.76 3.41 -13.74
CA LEU A 131 -0.57 2.31 -12.80
C LEU A 131 0.26 2.87 -11.65
N LYS A 132 -0.26 2.73 -10.43
CA LYS A 132 0.38 3.28 -9.24
C LYS A 132 0.79 2.16 -8.31
N PHE A 133 1.93 2.34 -7.67
CA PHE A 133 2.41 1.50 -6.59
C PHE A 133 2.45 2.27 -5.28
N GLY A 134 2.39 1.56 -4.16
CA GLY A 134 2.59 2.17 -2.86
C GLY A 134 2.34 1.21 -1.70
N TYR A 135 2.22 1.78 -0.51
CA TYR A 135 2.16 1.03 0.73
C TYR A 135 0.87 0.21 0.84
N ALA A 136 1.00 -1.08 1.15
CA ALA A 136 -0.15 -1.93 1.46
C ALA A 136 -0.55 -1.76 2.93
N PHE A 137 -1.77 -1.28 3.16
CA PHE A 137 -2.39 -1.13 4.47
C PHE A 137 -3.38 -2.26 4.71
N PHE A 138 -3.41 -2.73 5.95
CA PHE A 138 -4.22 -3.84 6.42
C PHE A 138 -4.99 -3.44 7.68
N SER A 139 -6.17 -4.01 7.86
CA SER A 139 -6.89 -3.96 9.12
C SER A 139 -6.12 -4.73 10.21
N LYS A 140 -6.48 -4.51 11.48
CA LYS A 140 -5.90 -5.27 12.59
C LYS A 140 -6.07 -6.79 12.41
N SER A 141 -7.26 -7.24 12.03
CA SER A 141 -7.51 -8.67 11.80
C SER A 141 -6.67 -9.24 10.64
N GLU A 142 -6.41 -8.44 9.60
CA GLU A 142 -5.57 -8.88 8.48
C GLU A 142 -4.09 -8.93 8.89
N ILE A 143 -3.57 -7.96 9.66
CA ILE A 143 -2.17 -8.02 10.11
C ILE A 143 -1.95 -9.20 11.08
N GLU A 144 -2.90 -9.49 11.96
CA GLU A 144 -2.87 -10.67 12.85
C GLU A 144 -2.97 -11.99 12.06
N ARG A 145 -3.71 -12.02 10.95
CA ARG A 145 -3.75 -13.18 10.05
C ARG A 145 -2.41 -13.36 9.33
N ILE A 146 -1.80 -12.25 8.88
CA ILE A 146 -0.51 -12.26 8.18
C ILE A 146 0.60 -12.80 9.10
N GLN A 147 0.61 -12.43 10.38
CA GLN A 147 1.56 -12.95 11.38
C GLN A 147 1.54 -14.48 11.51
N LYS A 148 0.42 -15.12 11.15
CA LYS A 148 0.21 -16.57 11.23
C LYS A 148 0.53 -17.31 9.91
N LEU A 149 0.99 -16.61 8.88
CA LEU A 149 1.43 -17.24 7.63
C LEU A 149 2.73 -18.03 7.85
N LYS A 150 3.08 -18.89 6.88
CA LYS A 150 4.29 -19.71 6.94
C LYS A 150 5.54 -18.84 7.09
N GLU A 151 6.52 -19.32 7.86
CA GLU A 151 7.80 -18.65 7.99
C GLU A 151 8.61 -18.74 6.68
N VAL A 152 9.33 -17.68 6.34
CA VAL A 152 10.14 -17.63 5.11
C VAL A 152 11.18 -18.76 5.05
N GLU A 153 11.73 -19.16 6.20
CA GLU A 153 12.77 -20.22 6.26
C GLU A 153 12.24 -21.62 5.89
N THR A 154 10.92 -21.83 5.90
CA THR A 154 10.31 -23.13 5.53
C THR A 154 10.08 -23.27 4.03
N MET A 155 10.43 -22.26 3.24
CA MET A 155 10.18 -22.24 1.81
C MET A 155 10.98 -23.33 1.09
N SER A 156 10.28 -24.20 0.35
CA SER A 156 10.92 -25.15 -0.54
C SER A 156 11.53 -24.44 -1.75
N LYS A 157 12.39 -25.14 -2.50
CA LYS A 157 13.00 -24.58 -3.71
C LYS A 157 11.95 -24.13 -4.74
N HIS A 158 10.93 -24.96 -4.96
CA HIS A 158 9.84 -24.65 -5.88
C HIS A 158 9.05 -23.41 -5.43
N GLU A 159 8.72 -23.31 -4.15
CA GLU A 159 8.03 -22.13 -3.60
C GLU A 159 8.91 -20.87 -3.68
N PHE A 160 10.23 -21.01 -3.54
CA PHE A 160 11.16 -19.88 -3.71
C PHE A 160 11.27 -19.43 -5.16
N ALA A 161 11.28 -20.35 -6.11
CA ALA A 161 11.17 -20.01 -7.53
C ALA A 161 9.87 -19.24 -7.83
N GLU A 162 8.76 -19.66 -7.25
CA GLU A 162 7.48 -18.97 -7.41
C GLU A 162 7.49 -17.57 -6.77
N TYR A 163 8.04 -17.43 -5.57
CA TYR A 163 8.28 -16.14 -4.95
C TYR A 163 9.09 -15.21 -5.87
N CYS A 164 10.20 -15.71 -6.45
CA CYS A 164 11.03 -14.93 -7.38
C CYS A 164 10.23 -14.49 -8.62
N ARG A 165 9.42 -15.36 -9.21
CA ARG A 165 8.55 -15.00 -10.35
C ARG A 165 7.56 -13.90 -9.99
N ILE A 166 6.91 -13.99 -8.83
CA ILE A 166 6.00 -12.95 -8.33
C ILE A 166 6.76 -11.63 -8.16
N PHE A 167 7.94 -11.68 -7.53
CA PHE A 167 8.79 -10.52 -7.32
C PHE A 167 9.16 -9.83 -8.64
N VAL A 168 9.70 -10.59 -9.60
CA VAL A 168 10.08 -10.06 -10.92
C VAL A 168 8.88 -9.46 -11.64
N ASN A 169 7.72 -10.12 -11.61
CA ASN A 169 6.51 -9.63 -12.24
C ASN A 169 6.06 -8.29 -11.63
N LEU A 170 5.97 -8.22 -10.29
CA LEU A 170 5.60 -6.98 -9.60
C LEU A 170 6.61 -5.88 -9.91
N HIS A 171 7.90 -6.15 -9.76
CA HIS A 171 8.98 -5.20 -10.03
C HIS A 171 8.88 -4.65 -11.47
N ASN A 172 8.83 -5.51 -12.49
CA ASN A 172 8.79 -5.10 -13.89
C ASN A 172 7.52 -4.30 -14.24
N ARG A 173 6.40 -4.51 -13.52
CA ARG A 173 5.16 -3.76 -13.71
C ARG A 173 5.18 -2.37 -13.07
N THR A 174 6.02 -2.16 -12.07
CA THR A 174 6.05 -0.93 -11.28
C THR A 174 7.37 -0.17 -11.35
N ILE A 175 8.38 -0.69 -12.06
CA ILE A 175 9.71 -0.07 -12.19
C ILE A 175 9.65 1.34 -12.79
N SER A 176 8.76 1.58 -13.75
CA SER A 176 8.60 2.93 -14.32
C SER A 176 8.00 3.95 -13.35
N GLU A 177 7.32 3.51 -12.30
CA GLU A 177 6.91 4.38 -11.19
C GLU A 177 8.08 4.59 -10.23
N PHE A 178 8.89 3.56 -9.99
CA PHE A 178 10.11 3.67 -9.19
C PHE A 178 11.11 4.67 -9.78
N ASP A 179 11.35 4.64 -11.10
CA ASP A 179 12.29 5.54 -11.77
C ASP A 179 11.99 7.03 -11.52
N LYS A 180 10.72 7.38 -11.29
CA LYS A 180 10.30 8.77 -10.97
C LYS A 180 10.71 9.22 -9.55
N TYR A 181 11.00 8.27 -8.68
CA TYR A 181 11.23 8.47 -7.24
C TYR A 181 12.55 7.85 -6.76
N ASP A 182 13.40 7.34 -7.66
CA ASP A 182 14.59 6.53 -7.36
C ASP A 182 15.77 7.36 -6.83
N HIS A 183 15.55 8.05 -5.71
CA HIS A 183 16.60 8.74 -4.98
C HIS A 183 16.51 8.42 -3.48
N GLY A 184 17.54 7.74 -2.96
CA GLY A 184 17.76 7.51 -1.53
C GLY A 184 16.75 6.59 -0.86
N TYR A 185 16.16 7.03 0.25
CA TYR A 185 15.29 6.21 1.12
C TYR A 185 14.03 5.68 0.41
N ALA A 186 13.53 6.39 -0.61
CA ALA A 186 12.38 5.96 -1.39
C ALA A 186 12.65 4.65 -2.13
N GLY A 187 13.86 4.49 -2.68
CA GLY A 187 14.22 3.28 -3.43
C GLY A 187 14.31 2.03 -2.53
N ILE A 188 14.91 2.18 -1.34
CA ILE A 188 14.96 1.11 -0.34
C ILE A 188 13.55 0.70 0.07
N THR A 189 12.69 1.69 0.31
CA THR A 189 11.30 1.44 0.72
C THR A 189 10.52 0.72 -0.37
N TYR A 190 10.82 0.98 -1.65
CA TYR A 190 10.16 0.33 -2.78
C TYR A 190 10.47 -1.15 -2.82
N ILE A 191 11.76 -1.49 -2.82
CA ILE A 191 12.21 -2.87 -2.84
C ILE A 191 11.65 -3.62 -1.62
N PHE A 192 11.61 -2.98 -0.45
CA PHE A 192 10.98 -3.58 0.72
C PHE A 192 9.49 -3.88 0.51
N GLN A 193 8.70 -2.94 -0.02
CA GLN A 193 7.27 -3.15 -0.25
C GLN A 193 7.01 -4.22 -1.32
N ILE A 194 7.81 -4.27 -2.40
CA ILE A 194 7.71 -5.33 -3.41
C ILE A 194 8.06 -6.70 -2.81
N THR A 195 9.10 -6.79 -1.99
CA THR A 195 9.47 -8.01 -1.26
C THR A 195 8.33 -8.47 -0.35
N ALA A 196 7.83 -7.59 0.51
CA ALA A 196 6.75 -7.90 1.44
C ALA A 196 5.47 -8.36 0.71
N GLN A 197 5.10 -7.69 -0.38
CA GLN A 197 3.94 -8.06 -1.17
C GLN A 197 4.14 -9.40 -1.90
N SER A 198 5.33 -9.66 -2.41
CA SER A 198 5.66 -10.93 -3.06
C SER A 198 5.57 -12.11 -2.09
N LEU A 199 6.09 -11.95 -0.86
CA LEU A 199 5.96 -12.94 0.20
C LEU A 199 4.50 -13.22 0.56
N LEU A 200 3.68 -12.17 0.71
CA LEU A 200 2.25 -12.30 0.99
C LEU A 200 1.52 -13.08 -0.10
N LEU A 201 1.80 -12.78 -1.37
CA LEU A 201 1.20 -13.48 -2.51
C LEU A 201 1.66 -14.94 -2.60
N ALA A 202 2.89 -15.23 -2.19
CA ALA A 202 3.41 -16.59 -2.06
C ALA A 202 2.90 -17.35 -0.82
N GLY A 203 2.13 -16.69 0.07
CA GLY A 203 1.56 -17.30 1.28
C GLY A 203 2.51 -17.34 2.48
N TYR A 204 3.53 -16.49 2.50
CA TYR A 204 4.55 -16.40 3.55
C TYR A 204 4.40 -15.12 4.38
N ASN A 205 4.90 -15.19 5.63
CA ASN A 205 4.88 -14.07 6.57
C ASN A 205 6.00 -13.04 6.23
N PRO A 206 5.67 -11.82 5.79
CA PRO A 206 6.64 -10.76 5.49
C PRO A 206 7.09 -9.96 6.72
N ILE A 207 6.46 -10.13 7.89
CA ILE A 207 6.68 -9.28 9.08
C ILE A 207 8.04 -9.58 9.70
N GLU A 208 8.45 -10.85 9.72
CA GLU A 208 9.72 -11.29 10.33
C GLU A 208 10.68 -11.85 9.28
N SER A 209 10.69 -11.27 8.07
CA SER A 209 11.48 -11.80 6.95
C SER A 209 12.91 -11.27 6.88
N GLU A 210 13.28 -10.25 7.66
CA GLU A 210 14.63 -9.67 7.62
C GLU A 210 15.68 -10.71 8.04
N GLY A 211 16.74 -10.86 7.24
CA GLY A 211 17.76 -11.91 7.37
C GLY A 211 17.29 -13.33 7.01
N LYS A 212 16.04 -13.70 7.30
CA LYS A 212 15.45 -15.02 6.94
C LYS A 212 15.39 -15.24 5.43
N LEU A 213 14.95 -14.23 4.67
CA LEU A 213 14.89 -14.31 3.21
C LEU A 213 16.28 -14.38 2.57
N GLU A 214 17.26 -13.69 3.14
CA GLU A 214 18.65 -13.74 2.67
C GLU A 214 19.25 -15.15 2.79
N LYS A 215 18.99 -15.85 3.90
CA LYS A 215 19.41 -17.25 4.04
C LYS A 215 18.83 -18.15 2.96
N ILE A 216 17.55 -17.97 2.62
CA ILE A 216 16.91 -18.72 1.53
C ILE A 216 17.54 -18.38 0.19
N TYR A 217 17.82 -17.10 -0.06
CA TYR A 217 18.52 -16.67 -1.26
C TYR A 217 19.90 -17.34 -1.37
N ILE A 218 20.73 -17.30 -0.32
CA ILE A 218 22.05 -17.93 -0.29
C ILE A 218 21.94 -19.45 -0.52
N LYS A 219 20.97 -20.10 0.13
CA LYS A 219 20.74 -21.55 0.02
C LYS A 219 20.49 -21.98 -1.43
N TYR A 220 19.83 -21.16 -2.22
CA TYR A 220 19.45 -21.49 -3.59
C TYR A 220 20.17 -20.67 -4.68
N ALA A 221 21.12 -19.79 -4.32
CA ALA A 221 21.77 -18.84 -5.24
C ALA A 221 22.47 -19.49 -6.44
N SER A 222 22.92 -20.73 -6.31
CA SER A 222 23.61 -21.47 -7.37
C SER A 222 22.67 -22.17 -8.35
N ASP A 223 21.37 -22.22 -8.07
CA ASP A 223 20.40 -22.94 -8.90
C ASP A 223 20.21 -22.24 -10.27
N PRO A 224 20.37 -22.95 -11.40
CA PRO A 224 20.26 -22.35 -12.73
C PRO A 224 18.87 -21.76 -13.04
N GLU A 225 17.79 -22.41 -12.58
CA GLU A 225 16.42 -21.93 -12.81
C GLU A 225 16.20 -20.59 -12.10
N LEU A 226 16.68 -20.47 -10.86
CA LEU A 226 16.57 -19.22 -10.10
C LEU A 226 17.40 -18.09 -10.73
N LYS A 227 18.61 -18.40 -11.21
CA LYS A 227 19.42 -17.43 -11.95
C LYS A 227 18.69 -16.94 -13.20
N GLU A 228 18.07 -17.84 -13.96
CA GLU A 228 17.29 -17.47 -15.15
C GLU A 228 16.11 -16.55 -14.79
N ILE A 229 15.34 -16.89 -13.75
CA ILE A 229 14.23 -16.06 -13.27
C ILE A 229 14.74 -14.67 -12.88
N LEU A 230 15.80 -14.59 -12.08
CA LEU A 230 16.34 -13.31 -11.61
C LEU A 230 16.97 -12.50 -12.73
N ASN A 231 17.59 -13.14 -13.73
CA ASN A 231 18.11 -12.46 -14.92
C ASN A 231 17.01 -11.83 -15.79
N SER A 232 15.74 -12.23 -15.60
CA SER A 232 14.58 -11.59 -16.25
C SER A 232 14.10 -10.31 -15.54
N LEU A 233 14.72 -9.94 -14.41
CA LEU A 233 14.58 -8.60 -13.86
C LEU A 233 15.07 -7.59 -14.88
N ARG A 234 14.24 -6.60 -15.16
CA ARG A 234 14.69 -5.42 -15.88
C ARG A 234 15.57 -4.61 -14.94
N MET A 235 16.86 -4.94 -14.94
CA MET A 235 17.88 -4.07 -14.37
C MET A 235 18.20 -2.97 -15.37
N GLN A 236 18.52 -1.77 -14.85
CA GLN A 236 19.16 -0.74 -15.66
C GLN A 236 20.57 -1.20 -16.06
#